data_AF-A0A0L8VFA3-F1
#
_entry.id   AF-A0A0L8VFA3-F1
#
_cell.length_a   1.000
_cell.length_b   1.000
_cell.length_c   1.000
_cell.angle_alpha   90.00
_cell.angle_beta   90.00
_cell.angle_gamma   90.00
#
_symmetry.space_group_name_H-M   'P 1'
#
loop_
_entity.id
_entity.type
_entity.pdbx_description
1 polymer ?
#
loop_
_entity_poly.entity_id
_entity_poly.type
_entity_poly.pdbx_seq_one_letter_code
_entity_poly.pdbx_strand_id
1 'polypeptide(L)' 'MKNKKTYTAHFPGIGKVEISKERAERILWLQKVIREQNEKEKKEE' A
#
# COMPACT_ATOMS: atom_id res chain seq x y z
N MET A 1 22.45 -9.95 13.72
CA MET A 1 21.20 -10.11 12.96
C MET A 1 20.76 -8.74 12.46
N LYS A 2 20.56 -8.54 11.14
CA LYS A 2 19.99 -7.27 10.64
C LYS A 2 18.54 -7.19 11.11
N ASN A 3 18.19 -6.22 11.95
CA ASN A 3 16.83 -5.94 12.40
C ASN A 3 15.96 -5.57 11.18
N LYS A 4 15.36 -6.57 10.52
CA LYS A 4 14.35 -6.35 9.48
C LYS A 4 13.12 -5.78 10.18
N LYS A 5 12.95 -4.45 10.12
CA LYS A 5 11.74 -3.79 10.61
C LYS A 5 10.55 -4.29 9.78
N THR A 6 9.66 -5.05 10.42
CA THR A 6 8.36 -5.44 9.88
C THR A 6 7.31 -4.39 10.25
N TYR A 7 6.27 -4.30 9.42
CA TYR A 7 5.12 -3.45 9.60
C TYR A 7 3.88 -4.32 9.51
N THR A 8 2.88 -4.06 10.36
CA THR A 8 1.60 -4.76 10.29
C THR A 8 0.68 -4.04 9.30
N ALA A 9 0.32 -4.70 8.22
CA ALA A 9 -0.67 -4.24 7.26
C ALA A 9 -1.99 -5.03 7.43
N HIS A 10 -3.13 -4.36 7.27
CA HIS A 10 -4.44 -5.00 7.32
C HIS A 10 -5.03 -5.10 5.91
N PHE A 11 -5.24 -6.33 5.44
CA PHE A 11 -5.84 -6.60 4.13
C PHE A 11 -7.26 -7.15 4.33
N PRO A 12 -8.30 -6.50 3.76
CA PRO A 12 -9.67 -7.01 3.81
C PRO A 12 -9.74 -8.45 3.28
N GLY A 13 -10.43 -9.34 4.01
CA GLY A 13 -10.58 -10.76 3.65
C GLY A 13 -9.41 -11.67 4.01
N ILE A 14 -8.25 -11.14 4.41
CA ILE A 14 -7.07 -11.92 4.83
C ILE A 14 -6.72 -11.66 6.30
N GLY A 15 -6.88 -10.42 6.78
CA GLY A 15 -6.56 -10.00 8.15
C GLY A 15 -5.26 -9.22 8.26
N LYS A 16 -4.62 -9.27 9.44
CA LYS A 16 -3.37 -8.55 9.73
C LYS A 16 -2.17 -9.39 9.31
N VAL A 17 -1.26 -8.82 8.54
CA VAL A 17 -0.09 -9.50 7.98
C VAL A 17 1.15 -8.65 8.23
N GLU A 18 2.24 -9.28 8.69
CA GLU A 18 3.53 -8.62 8.81
C GLU A 18 4.24 -8.56 7.46
N ILE A 19 4.65 -7.37 7.07
CA ILE A 19 5.36 -7.11 5.81
C ILE A 19 6.65 -6.35 6.06
N SER A 20 7.61 -6.46 5.15
CA SER A 20 8.83 -5.65 5.21
C SER A 20 8.54 -4.17 4.97
N LYS A 21 9.41 -3.28 5.47
CA LYS A 21 9.38 -1.84 5.17
C LYS A 21 9.22 -1.53 3.68
N GLU A 22 10.02 -2.20 2.86
CA GLU A 22 10.04 -2.01 1.41
C GLU A 22 8.68 -2.35 0.77
N ARG A 23 8.03 -3.43 1.23
CA ARG A 23 6.67 -3.77 0.76
C ARG A 23 5.66 -2.74 1.22
N ALA A 24 5.75 -2.25 2.46
CA ALA A 24 4.85 -1.23 2.98
C ALA A 24 4.94 0.07 2.14
N GLU A 25 6.17 0.54 1.86
CA GLU A 25 6.40 1.72 1.03
C GLU A 25 5.85 1.54 -0.40
N ARG A 26 6.02 0.36 -0.99
CA ARG A 26 5.49 0.06 -2.32
C ARG A 26 3.96 0.04 -2.37
N ILE A 27 3.30 -0.49 -1.34
CA ILE A 27 1.83 -0.47 -1.23
C ILE A 27 1.32 0.96 -1.14
N LEU A 28 1.94 1.81 -0.31
CA LEU A 28 1.56 3.22 -0.17
C LEU A 28 1.73 3.98 -1.49
N TRP A 29 2.80 3.70 -2.23
CA TRP A 29 3.01 4.28 -3.55
C TRP A 29 1.93 3.85 -4.55
N LEU A 30 1.59 2.56 -4.60
CA LEU A 30 0.51 2.06 -5.47
C LEU A 30 -0.84 2.69 -5.13
N GLN A 31 -1.18 2.82 -3.84
CA GLN A 31 -2.41 3.49 -3.40
C GLN A 31 -2.47 4.94 -3.88
N LYS A 32 -1.34 5.65 -3.86
CA LYS A 32 -1.25 7.02 -4.38
C LYS A 32 -1.51 7.06 -5.89
N VAL A 33 -0.88 6.18 -6.66
CA VAL A 33 -1.05 6.12 -8.12
C VAL A 33 -2.50 5.82 -8.50
N ILE A 34 -3.12 4.83 -7.84
CA ILE A 34 -4.53 4.47 -8.09
C ILE A 34 -5.44 5.67 -7.78
N ARG A 35 -5.20 6.38 -6.68
CA ARG A 35 -5.98 7.58 -6.34
C ARG A 35 -5.84 8.67 -7.40
N GLU A 36 -4.61 8.94 -7.85
CA GLU A 36 -4.36 9.94 -8.89
C GLU A 36 -5.00 9.56 -10.23
N GLN A 37 -5.04 8.27 -10.58
CA GLN A 37 -5.73 7.78 -11.78
C GLN A 37 -7.25 7.98 -11.66
N ASN A 38 -7.85 7.57 -10.54
CA ASN A 38 -9.29 7.74 -10.30
C ASN A 38 -9.71 9.23 -10.30
N GLU A 39 -8.86 10.13 -9.80
CA GLU A 39 -9.13 11.57 -9.83
C GLU A 39 -9.05 12.17 -11.25
N LYS A 40 -8.26 11.58 -12.15
CA LYS A 40 -8.22 11.98 -13.56
C LYS A 40 -9.46 11.50 -14.30
N GLU A 41 -9.83 10.24 -14.12
CA GLU A 41 -11.04 9.66 -14.74
C GLU A 41 -12.30 10.45 -14.35
N LYS A 42 -12.44 10.82 -13.07
CA LYS A 42 -13.57 11.65 -12.59
C LYS A 42 -13.62 13.10 -13.11
N LYS A 43 -12.53 13.61 -13.68
CA LYS A 43 -12.48 14.97 -14.25
C LYS A 43 -12.75 14.97 -15.75
N GLU A 44 -12.62 13.81 -16.39
CA GLU A 44 -12.86 13.62 -17.82
C GLU A 44 -14.31 13.17 -18.10
N GLU A 45 -15.04 12.73 -17.07
CA GLU A 45 -16.48 12.42 -17.06
C GLU A 45 -17.33 13.64 -16.65
#